data_AF-A0A832X1E1-F1
#
_entry.id   AF-A0A832X1E1-F1
#
_cell.length_a   1.000
_cell.length_b   1.000
_cell.length_c   1.000
_cell.angle_alpha   90.00
_cell.angle_beta   90.00
_cell.angle_gamma   90.00
#
_symmetry.space_group_name_H-M   'P 1'
#
loop_
_entity.id
_entity.type
_entity.pdbx_description
1 polymer ?
#
loop_
_entity_poly.entity_id
_entity_poly.type
_entity_poly.pdbx_seq_one_letter_code
_entity_poly.pdbx_strand_id
1 'polypeptide(L)'
;MKYIAIVLTLLVLTVPFIMAQEITFEEYSKNPVFDSAPKAYYPTVIFDINKFSGHGDASYYKMWYSNGNGGAYVTQSEDGINWTNIITNTGLTSPHHCHVVYFPNGFSGANSGINPSSTTMYYRIWYQDTSAYLYSINSIRCAESSNGINWYNDQTIQQVGNSVVGSNDWNRGSYGPIDVFYNVNGSTNLDDVNIWNNKFVMYYDGTTGGFEEIGLAYSTDGILWKGYGRVLKRGNEGVWGNTDAWDSSYTTYGTVVKIGDTWHLWYSGGQTEAGEGIGHATSTDGINWQRDPNNPILYKNDGVLWRNDRTYTPSVLYDPNGFETGGCPNLKMWFTGKTGSNYTIGYANTCVKIQTTNKVTPNLLYNIQLTDLFSPSSNIHYIPGGQFTSGLLINNNLENIIQIGVENRGLLKAKDVTLAVEDCPSCMKINIRPEKTDILPKSTYYYDVSINPNCDPGNYKIKFKVQGTYIYQEKEIEISVK
;
A
#
# COMPACT_ATOMS: atom_id res chain seq x y z
N MET A 1 33.88 -62.61 -12.70
CA MET A 1 33.96 -61.42 -13.56
C MET A 1 32.52 -61.07 -13.93
N LYS A 2 31.90 -60.10 -13.23
CA LYS A 2 31.74 -58.68 -13.62
C LYS A 2 30.97 -58.61 -14.96
N TYR A 3 29.76 -58.07 -15.07
CA TYR A 3 29.30 -56.74 -14.65
C TYR A 3 27.80 -56.72 -14.30
N ILE A 4 27.45 -56.06 -13.19
CA ILE A 4 26.09 -55.61 -12.89
C ILE A 4 25.87 -54.30 -13.66
N ALA A 5 24.87 -54.26 -14.53
CA ALA A 5 24.44 -53.04 -15.19
C ALA A 5 23.64 -52.20 -14.20
N ILE A 6 24.21 -51.10 -13.74
CA ILE A 6 23.49 -50.06 -13.00
C ILE A 6 22.80 -49.20 -14.05
N VAL A 7 21.48 -49.38 -14.19
CA VAL A 7 20.62 -48.45 -14.93
C VAL A 7 20.44 -47.23 -14.06
N LEU A 8 21.17 -46.15 -14.38
CA LEU A 8 21.01 -44.85 -13.75
C LEU A 8 19.76 -44.20 -14.37
N THR A 9 18.60 -44.39 -13.75
CA THR A 9 17.38 -43.68 -14.13
C THR A 9 17.56 -42.22 -13.78
N LEU A 10 17.80 -41.38 -14.79
CA LEU A 10 17.82 -39.92 -14.66
C LEU A 10 16.40 -39.48 -14.27
N LEU A 11 16.15 -39.33 -12.97
CA LEU A 11 14.93 -38.71 -12.48
C LEU A 11 15.04 -37.23 -12.82
N VAL A 12 14.60 -36.84 -14.02
CA VAL A 12 14.36 -35.44 -14.37
C VAL A 12 13.20 -35.02 -13.48
N LEU A 13 13.53 -34.47 -12.31
CA LEU A 13 12.62 -33.64 -11.53
C LEU A 13 12.33 -32.42 -12.41
N THR A 14 11.32 -32.54 -13.27
CA THR A 14 10.62 -31.38 -13.78
C THR A 14 9.96 -30.74 -12.56
N VAL A 15 10.69 -29.85 -11.90
CA VAL A 15 10.06 -28.88 -11.00
C VAL A 15 8.99 -28.22 -11.88
N PRO A 16 7.70 -28.29 -11.52
CA PRO A 16 6.71 -27.52 -12.24
C PRO A 16 7.17 -26.08 -12.11
N PHE A 17 7.61 -25.48 -13.22
CA PHE A 17 7.62 -24.04 -13.37
C PHE A 17 6.17 -23.65 -13.12
N ILE A 18 5.88 -23.22 -11.89
CA ILE A 18 4.68 -22.43 -11.64
C ILE A 18 4.97 -21.18 -12.45
N MET A 19 4.45 -21.16 -13.68
CA MET A 19 4.50 -20.01 -14.55
C MET A 19 4.05 -18.84 -13.69
N ALA A 20 4.96 -17.89 -13.43
CA ALA A 20 4.55 -16.59 -12.94
C ALA A 20 3.40 -16.18 -13.85
N GLN A 21 2.26 -15.81 -13.27
CA GLN A 21 1.19 -15.22 -14.04
C GLN A 21 1.82 -14.09 -14.87
N GLU A 22 1.80 -14.19 -16.20
CA GLU A 22 2.30 -13.11 -17.05
C GLU A 22 1.41 -11.89 -16.80
N ILE A 23 1.89 -10.97 -15.96
CA ILE A 23 1.23 -9.70 -15.72
C ILE A 23 1.65 -8.79 -16.87
N THR A 24 0.80 -8.69 -17.87
CA THR A 24 0.98 -7.74 -18.97
C THR A 24 0.15 -6.49 -18.72
N PHE A 25 0.81 -5.34 -18.67
CA PHE A 25 0.14 -4.04 -18.60
C PHE A 25 -0.33 -3.58 -19.98
N GLU A 26 -1.51 -2.98 -20.03
CA GLU A 26 -1.98 -2.22 -21.18
C GLU A 26 -1.79 -0.72 -20.92
N GLU A 27 -0.96 -0.07 -21.73
CA GLU A 27 -0.82 1.39 -21.69
C GLU A 27 -2.10 2.07 -22.17
N TYR A 28 -2.54 3.09 -21.44
CA TYR A 28 -3.72 3.86 -21.82
C TYR A 28 -3.47 4.66 -23.10
N SER A 29 -4.32 4.45 -24.10
CA SER A 29 -4.18 5.02 -25.45
C SER A 29 -4.18 6.55 -25.51
N LYS A 30 -4.64 7.24 -24.47
CA LYS A 30 -4.64 8.71 -24.38
C LYS A 30 -3.56 9.25 -23.43
N ASN A 31 -2.54 8.45 -23.11
CA ASN A 31 -1.39 8.95 -22.39
C ASN A 31 -0.72 10.15 -23.10
N PRO A 32 -0.13 11.08 -22.33
CA PRO A 32 -0.05 11.11 -20.87
C PRO A 32 -1.38 11.49 -20.21
N VAL A 33 -1.65 10.95 -19.02
CA VAL A 33 -2.85 11.29 -18.21
C VAL A 33 -2.66 12.54 -17.36
N PHE A 34 -1.42 12.98 -17.18
CA PHE A 34 -1.12 14.19 -16.44
C PHE A 34 0.09 14.92 -17.05
N ASP A 35 -0.19 16.10 -17.58
CA ASP A 35 0.80 17.05 -18.09
C ASP A 35 0.55 18.40 -17.41
N SER A 36 1.45 18.77 -16.50
CA SER A 36 1.28 19.94 -15.64
C SER A 36 2.46 20.89 -15.70
N ALA A 37 2.18 22.17 -15.47
CA ALA A 37 3.15 23.13 -14.96
C ALA A 37 2.87 23.31 -13.46
N PRO A 38 3.77 22.90 -12.55
CA PRO A 38 5.16 22.45 -12.76
C PRO A 38 5.27 20.98 -13.22
N LYS A 39 6.46 20.63 -13.75
CA LYS A 39 6.81 19.28 -14.23
C LYS A 39 6.44 18.19 -13.22
N ALA A 40 5.96 17.05 -13.72
CA ALA A 40 5.55 15.93 -12.90
C ALA A 40 6.58 14.79 -12.93
N TYR A 41 7.24 14.53 -11.81
CA TYR A 41 8.34 13.58 -11.72
C TYR A 41 8.30 12.75 -10.42
N TYR A 42 8.62 11.45 -10.51
CA TYR A 42 8.58 10.49 -9.39
C TYR A 42 7.23 10.47 -8.68
N PRO A 43 6.17 9.99 -9.35
CA PRO A 43 4.85 9.93 -8.75
C PRO A 43 4.83 8.90 -7.61
N THR A 44 4.25 9.26 -6.47
CA THR A 44 3.70 8.30 -5.51
C THR A 44 2.20 8.44 -5.51
N VAL A 45 1.51 7.43 -6.03
CA VAL A 45 0.05 7.36 -6.04
C VAL A 45 -0.44 6.52 -4.87
N ILE A 46 -1.42 7.04 -4.13
CA ILE A 46 -2.10 6.33 -3.05
C ILE A 46 -3.60 6.29 -3.37
N PHE A 47 -4.20 5.12 -3.13
CA PHE A 47 -5.65 4.92 -3.18
C PHE A 47 -6.21 4.75 -1.77
N ASP A 48 -7.36 5.38 -1.50
CA ASP A 48 -8.18 5.06 -0.34
C ASP A 48 -9.67 5.09 -0.72
N ILE A 49 -10.36 3.97 -0.50
CA ILE A 49 -11.80 3.86 -0.76
C ILE A 49 -12.62 4.82 0.12
N ASN A 50 -12.10 5.21 1.29
CA ASN A 50 -12.73 6.16 2.19
C ASN A 50 -12.35 7.63 1.90
N LYS A 51 -11.71 7.87 0.75
CA LYS A 51 -11.32 9.22 0.30
C LYS A 51 -10.49 9.99 1.34
N PHE A 52 -9.54 9.29 1.96
CA PHE A 52 -8.63 9.77 2.99
C PHE A 52 -9.30 10.21 4.30
N SER A 53 -10.57 9.83 4.53
CA SER A 53 -11.29 9.97 5.81
C SER A 53 -11.23 11.37 6.44
N GLY A 54 -11.22 12.42 5.61
CA GLY A 54 -11.14 13.82 6.06
C GLY A 54 -9.74 14.28 6.48
N HIS A 55 -8.70 13.46 6.27
CA HIS A 55 -7.30 13.81 6.53
C HIS A 55 -6.70 14.49 5.30
N GLY A 56 -7.27 15.63 4.90
CA GLY A 56 -6.98 16.35 3.65
C GLY A 56 -8.14 16.29 2.66
N ASP A 57 -7.94 16.81 1.44
CA ASP A 57 -9.00 16.87 0.43
C ASP A 57 -9.52 15.48 0.08
N ALA A 58 -10.85 15.35 -0.06
CA ALA A 58 -11.50 14.07 -0.31
C ALA A 58 -11.39 13.69 -1.79
N SER A 59 -10.70 12.58 -2.07
CA SER A 59 -10.65 11.95 -3.39
C SER A 59 -10.21 10.50 -3.28
N TYR A 60 -10.53 9.65 -4.26
CA TYR A 60 -10.10 8.24 -4.23
C TYR A 60 -8.59 8.10 -4.40
N TYR A 61 -8.00 8.95 -5.22
CA TYR A 61 -6.57 8.95 -5.51
C TYR A 61 -5.93 10.27 -5.15
N LYS A 62 -4.72 10.18 -4.59
CA LYS A 62 -3.79 11.30 -4.49
C LYS A 62 -2.46 10.90 -5.08
N MET A 63 -1.81 11.83 -5.76
CA MET A 63 -0.48 11.65 -6.33
C MET A 63 0.43 12.75 -5.82
N TRP A 64 1.48 12.36 -5.10
CA TRP A 64 2.59 13.24 -4.75
C TRP A 64 3.67 13.13 -5.81
N TYR A 65 4.23 14.26 -6.22
CA TYR A 65 5.27 14.31 -7.22
C TYR A 65 6.19 15.50 -6.98
N SER A 66 7.35 15.50 -7.63
CA SER A 66 8.34 16.57 -7.55
C SER A 66 8.60 17.18 -8.92
N ASN A 67 9.18 18.38 -8.95
CA ASN A 67 9.51 19.09 -10.20
C ASN A 67 10.98 18.96 -10.65
N GLY A 68 11.80 18.23 -9.88
CA GLY A 68 13.24 18.06 -10.12
C GLY A 68 14.11 19.25 -9.69
N ASN A 69 13.51 20.32 -9.17
CA ASN A 69 14.19 21.57 -8.77
C ASN A 69 13.83 21.94 -7.30
N GLY A 70 13.70 20.94 -6.43
CA GLY A 70 13.42 21.14 -5.01
C GLY A 70 11.99 21.57 -4.68
N GLY A 71 11.02 21.32 -5.55
CA GLY A 71 9.59 21.51 -5.28
C GLY A 71 8.81 20.19 -5.32
N ALA A 72 7.87 20.03 -4.40
CA ALA A 72 6.94 18.91 -4.33
C ALA A 72 5.48 19.39 -4.33
N TYR A 73 4.59 18.57 -4.87
CA TYR A 73 3.19 18.89 -5.12
C TYR A 73 2.33 17.65 -4.89
N VAL A 74 1.06 17.88 -4.59
CA VAL A 74 0.02 16.85 -4.57
C VAL A 74 -1.11 17.23 -5.51
N THR A 75 -1.65 16.23 -6.22
CA THR A 75 -2.86 16.35 -7.05
C THR A 75 -3.80 15.18 -6.73
N GLN A 76 -5.06 15.29 -7.14
CA GLN A 76 -6.10 14.33 -6.78
C GLN A 76 -6.91 13.85 -8.00
N SER A 77 -7.49 12.65 -7.90
CA SER A 77 -8.29 12.05 -8.95
C SER A 77 -9.37 11.12 -8.41
N GLU A 78 -10.54 11.14 -9.06
CA GLU A 78 -11.64 10.23 -8.74
C GLU A 78 -11.54 8.88 -9.47
N ASP A 79 -10.71 8.77 -10.51
CA ASP A 79 -10.60 7.58 -11.36
C ASP A 79 -9.15 7.13 -11.63
N GLY A 80 -8.18 7.92 -11.18
CA GLY A 80 -6.76 7.70 -11.44
C GLY A 80 -6.29 8.12 -12.84
N ILE A 81 -7.15 8.73 -13.64
CA ILE A 81 -6.86 9.17 -15.02
C ILE A 81 -7.01 10.68 -15.14
N ASN A 82 -8.11 11.24 -14.62
CA ASN A 82 -8.38 12.67 -14.65
C ASN A 82 -7.87 13.32 -13.36
N TRP A 83 -6.75 14.01 -13.44
CA TRP A 83 -6.07 14.65 -12.31
C TRP A 83 -6.40 16.14 -12.24
N THR A 84 -6.72 16.62 -11.03
CA THR A 84 -7.11 18.01 -10.79
C THR A 84 -6.49 18.55 -9.49
N ASN A 85 -6.63 19.85 -9.24
CA ASN A 85 -6.26 20.49 -7.98
C ASN A 85 -4.78 20.27 -7.59
N ILE A 86 -3.87 20.90 -8.34
CA ILE A 86 -2.44 20.87 -8.03
C ILE A 86 -2.16 21.79 -6.85
N ILE A 87 -1.70 21.23 -5.75
CA ILE A 87 -1.37 21.95 -4.52
C ILE A 87 0.12 21.80 -4.23
N THR A 88 0.81 22.92 -4.00
CA THR A 88 2.22 22.93 -3.57
C THR A 88 2.35 22.40 -2.14
N ASN A 89 3.26 21.44 -1.92
CA ASN A 89 3.61 20.99 -0.59
C ASN A 89 4.51 22.02 0.12
N THR A 90 4.32 22.18 1.43
CA THR A 90 5.11 23.10 2.26
C THR A 90 5.86 22.34 3.36
N GLY A 91 6.93 22.95 3.90
CA GLY A 91 7.67 22.41 5.05
C GLY A 91 8.67 21.30 4.74
N LEU A 92 9.04 21.12 3.46
CA LEU A 92 10.07 20.18 3.02
C LEU A 92 11.32 20.94 2.55
N THR A 93 12.50 20.41 2.88
CA THR A 93 13.79 20.94 2.44
C THR A 93 14.20 20.34 1.08
N SER A 94 14.12 21.14 0.00
CA SER A 94 14.51 20.80 -1.38
C SER A 94 14.10 19.39 -1.87
N PRO A 95 12.82 18.99 -1.72
CA PRO A 95 12.38 17.62 -1.94
C PRO A 95 12.45 17.15 -3.39
N HIS A 96 12.85 15.89 -3.55
CA HIS A 96 12.81 15.13 -4.79
C HIS A 96 12.68 13.62 -4.47
N HIS A 97 12.36 12.77 -5.46
CA HIS A 97 12.20 11.31 -5.26
C HIS A 97 11.32 10.99 -4.03
N CYS A 98 10.13 11.56 -3.99
CA CYS A 98 9.26 11.49 -2.82
C CYS A 98 8.54 10.14 -2.78
N HIS A 99 8.50 9.52 -1.60
CA HIS A 99 7.66 8.37 -1.29
C HIS A 99 6.78 8.68 -0.08
N VAL A 100 5.46 8.54 -0.24
CA VAL A 100 4.46 8.87 0.78
C VAL A 100 3.71 7.62 1.22
N VAL A 101 3.52 7.48 2.53
CA VAL A 101 2.68 6.45 3.16
C VAL A 101 1.53 7.13 3.90
N TYR A 102 0.31 6.62 3.70
CA TYR A 102 -0.90 7.04 4.40
C TYR A 102 -1.26 6.05 5.52
N PHE A 103 -1.66 6.57 6.68
CA PHE A 103 -1.99 5.84 7.88
C PHE A 103 -3.44 6.16 8.27
N PRO A 104 -4.45 5.36 7.85
CA PRO A 104 -5.85 5.68 8.10
C PRO A 104 -6.22 5.85 9.58
N ASN A 105 -5.56 5.08 10.46
CA ASN A 105 -5.77 5.16 11.91
C ASN A 105 -4.94 6.25 12.60
N GLY A 106 -4.13 6.97 11.83
CA GLY A 106 -3.17 7.93 12.32
C GLY A 106 -2.05 7.32 13.17
N PHE A 107 -1.11 8.18 13.56
CA PHE A 107 -0.02 7.85 14.46
C PHE A 107 0.37 9.12 15.24
N SER A 108 0.93 8.95 16.44
CA SER A 108 1.55 10.07 17.15
C SER A 108 2.82 10.47 16.40
N GLY A 109 2.92 11.74 16.00
CA GLY A 109 4.10 12.24 15.27
C GLY A 109 5.38 11.99 16.05
N ALA A 110 6.45 11.59 15.36
CA ALA A 110 7.69 11.10 15.96
C ALA A 110 8.47 12.16 16.75
N ASN A 111 8.04 13.43 16.69
CA ASN A 111 8.61 14.54 17.46
C ASN A 111 7.48 15.45 17.98
N SER A 112 6.78 15.05 19.03
CA SER A 112 5.76 15.87 19.72
C SER A 112 6.34 17.07 20.51
N GLY A 113 7.37 17.72 19.98
CA GLY A 113 7.91 19.02 20.39
C GLY A 113 7.38 20.17 19.52
N ILE A 114 7.74 21.42 19.84
CA ILE A 114 7.13 22.62 19.24
C ILE A 114 7.33 22.65 17.72
N ASN A 115 6.18 22.47 17.09
CA ASN A 115 5.76 22.82 15.76
C ASN A 115 5.96 21.77 14.67
N PRO A 116 4.83 21.30 14.10
CA PRO A 116 3.45 21.79 14.25
C PRO A 116 2.40 20.78 14.66
N SER A 117 1.29 21.42 15.02
CA SER A 117 0.33 21.10 16.04
C SER A 117 -0.74 20.12 15.56
N SER A 118 -0.40 18.84 15.53
CA SER A 118 -1.40 17.79 15.65
C SER A 118 -0.89 16.72 16.60
N THR A 119 -1.72 16.29 17.54
CA THR A 119 -1.44 15.09 18.36
C THR A 119 -1.34 13.84 17.49
N THR A 120 -1.98 13.87 16.31
CA THR A 120 -2.09 12.73 15.39
C THR A 120 -1.75 13.13 13.96
N MET A 121 -0.79 12.45 13.36
CA MET A 121 -0.41 12.56 11.95
C MET A 121 -1.00 11.38 11.16
N TYR A 122 -1.18 11.56 9.86
CA TYR A 122 -1.81 10.56 8.98
C TYR A 122 -0.96 10.24 7.76
N TYR A 123 0.10 11.01 7.51
CA TYR A 123 1.00 10.80 6.40
C TYR A 123 2.43 10.90 6.88
N ARG A 124 3.29 10.10 6.26
CA ARG A 124 4.74 10.25 6.35
C ARG A 124 5.32 10.23 4.95
N ILE A 125 6.27 11.12 4.73
CA ILE A 125 7.04 11.19 3.48
C ILE A 125 8.50 10.88 3.81
N TRP A 126 9.13 10.11 2.93
CA TRP A 126 10.57 10.05 2.80
C TRP A 126 10.94 10.59 1.43
N TYR A 127 12.07 11.26 1.33
CA TYR A 127 12.45 11.90 0.08
C TYR A 127 13.95 12.22 0.03
N GLN A 128 14.45 12.48 -1.18
CA GLN A 128 15.81 12.97 -1.42
C GLN A 128 15.89 14.49 -1.25
N ASP A 129 16.81 14.96 -0.43
CA ASP A 129 17.21 16.38 -0.39
C ASP A 129 18.22 16.66 -1.50
N THR A 130 17.78 17.35 -2.54
CA THR A 130 18.62 17.71 -3.70
C THR A 130 19.71 18.74 -3.38
N SER A 131 19.63 19.42 -2.23
CA SER A 131 20.63 20.38 -1.77
C SER A 131 21.73 19.73 -0.90
N ALA A 132 21.47 18.53 -0.39
CA ALA A 132 22.39 17.80 0.46
C ALA A 132 23.47 17.06 -0.35
N TYR A 133 24.59 16.76 0.33
CA TYR A 133 25.66 15.96 -0.26
C TYR A 133 25.18 14.51 -0.49
N LEU A 134 25.12 14.07 -1.74
CA LEU A 134 24.58 12.77 -2.18
C LEU A 134 25.22 11.55 -1.47
N TYR A 135 26.50 11.66 -1.10
CA TYR A 135 27.26 10.58 -0.44
C TYR A 135 27.23 10.70 1.08
N SER A 136 26.05 11.04 1.62
CA SER A 136 25.76 11.15 3.05
C SER A 136 24.34 10.68 3.32
N ILE A 137 24.11 10.08 4.49
CA ILE A 137 22.75 9.72 4.94
C ILE A 137 21.81 10.94 4.99
N ASN A 138 22.38 12.13 5.14
CA ASN A 138 21.66 13.39 5.14
C ASN A 138 21.01 13.73 3.78
N SER A 139 21.34 13.01 2.69
CA SER A 139 20.64 13.15 1.41
C SER A 139 19.22 12.59 1.45
N ILE A 140 18.86 11.84 2.50
CA ILE A 140 17.52 11.31 2.70
C ILE A 140 16.89 11.96 3.92
N ARG A 141 15.67 12.44 3.76
CA ARG A 141 14.90 13.13 4.79
C ARG A 141 13.54 12.47 4.98
N CYS A 142 12.92 12.75 6.11
CA CYS A 142 11.55 12.39 6.38
C CYS A 142 10.79 13.54 7.03
N ALA A 143 9.49 13.60 6.75
CA ALA A 143 8.57 14.53 7.37
C ALA A 143 7.20 13.87 7.56
N GLU A 144 6.34 14.51 8.36
CA GLU A 144 5.03 14.01 8.73
C GLU A 144 3.96 15.03 8.36
N SER A 145 2.72 14.58 8.16
CA SER A 145 1.62 15.49 7.87
C SER A 145 0.28 14.96 8.39
N SER A 146 -0.60 15.87 8.78
CA SER A 146 -1.99 15.56 9.11
C SER A 146 -2.92 15.57 7.90
N ASN A 147 -2.50 16.18 6.77
CA ASN A 147 -3.35 16.38 5.60
C ASN A 147 -2.69 16.03 4.25
N GLY A 148 -1.40 15.67 4.26
CA GLY A 148 -0.63 15.34 3.05
C GLY A 148 -0.20 16.56 2.22
N ILE A 149 -0.42 17.78 2.73
CA ILE A 149 -0.10 19.05 2.05
C ILE A 149 1.01 19.79 2.81
N ASN A 150 0.77 20.05 4.10
CA ASN A 150 1.71 20.75 4.96
C ASN A 150 2.53 19.72 5.75
N TRP A 151 3.85 19.75 5.55
CA TRP A 151 4.77 18.79 6.12
C TRP A 151 5.60 19.38 7.23
N TYR A 152 5.91 18.51 8.17
CA TYR A 152 6.23 18.86 9.53
C TYR A 152 7.28 17.91 10.08
N ASN A 153 8.02 18.34 11.11
CA ASN A 153 9.10 17.53 11.69
C ASN A 153 10.13 17.07 10.63
N ASP A 154 10.36 17.91 9.61
CA ASP A 154 11.32 17.63 8.54
C ASP A 154 12.74 17.52 9.12
N GLN A 155 13.34 16.35 8.92
CA GLN A 155 14.66 16.02 9.43
C GLN A 155 15.35 14.99 8.53
N THR A 156 16.68 14.94 8.61
CA THR A 156 17.46 13.86 7.99
C THR A 156 17.15 12.55 8.69
N ILE A 157 17.04 11.46 7.93
CA ILE A 157 17.04 10.13 8.56
C ILE A 157 18.42 9.83 9.15
N GLN A 158 18.47 8.85 10.04
CA GLN A 158 19.67 8.37 10.71
C GLN A 158 19.91 6.91 10.33
N GLN A 159 21.12 6.42 10.54
CA GLN A 159 21.45 5.02 10.31
C GLN A 159 22.18 4.38 11.49
N VAL A 160 21.98 3.08 11.70
CA VAL A 160 22.58 2.28 12.77
C VAL A 160 23.06 0.94 12.26
N GLY A 161 24.24 0.51 12.72
CA GLY A 161 24.82 -0.78 12.33
C GLY A 161 25.18 -0.78 10.84
N ASN A 162 24.62 -1.73 10.09
CA ASN A 162 24.78 -1.80 8.64
C ASN A 162 24.21 -0.52 7.99
N SER A 163 24.95 0.07 7.07
CA SER A 163 24.61 1.40 6.54
C SER A 163 23.63 1.36 5.38
N VAL A 164 22.73 2.35 5.34
CA VAL A 164 21.94 2.69 4.14
C VAL A 164 22.84 3.42 3.15
N VAL A 165 23.62 4.39 3.63
CA VAL A 165 24.68 5.08 2.87
C VAL A 165 26.05 4.69 3.43
N GLY A 166 26.80 3.92 2.64
CA GLY A 166 28.13 3.40 2.98
C GLY A 166 29.28 4.30 2.50
N SER A 167 30.51 3.94 2.81
CA SER A 167 31.68 4.79 2.55
C SER A 167 32.38 4.52 1.20
N ASN A 168 32.33 3.30 0.63
CA ASN A 168 32.98 2.96 -0.65
C ASN A 168 32.39 1.69 -1.31
N ASP A 169 31.09 1.47 -1.19
CA ASP A 169 30.42 0.30 -1.78
C ASP A 169 29.35 0.73 -2.81
N TRP A 170 28.56 -0.20 -3.34
CA TRP A 170 27.44 0.05 -4.26
C TRP A 170 26.48 1.15 -3.78
N ASN A 171 26.34 1.31 -2.45
CA ASN A 171 25.54 2.34 -1.78
C ASN A 171 26.39 3.49 -1.20
N ARG A 172 27.47 3.91 -1.88
CA ARG A 172 28.29 5.08 -1.46
C ARG A 172 27.46 6.35 -1.25
N GLY A 173 26.38 6.49 -2.01
CA GLY A 173 25.36 7.53 -1.88
C GLY A 173 23.97 6.95 -2.08
N SER A 174 22.95 7.80 -2.00
CA SER A 174 21.59 7.39 -2.28
C SER A 174 20.75 8.53 -2.84
N TYR A 175 19.94 8.22 -3.86
CA TYR A 175 18.89 9.10 -4.38
C TYR A 175 17.55 8.93 -3.63
N GLY A 176 17.56 8.29 -2.46
CA GLY A 176 16.43 8.27 -1.55
C GLY A 176 15.56 7.02 -1.63
N PRO A 177 14.32 7.12 -1.13
CA PRO A 177 13.43 5.98 -1.01
C PRO A 177 12.89 5.56 -2.37
N ILE A 178 12.63 4.26 -2.49
CA ILE A 178 11.94 3.65 -3.61
C ILE A 178 10.52 3.31 -3.17
N ASP A 179 10.39 2.49 -2.12
CA ASP A 179 9.10 2.05 -1.58
C ASP A 179 9.23 1.79 -0.08
N VAL A 180 8.18 2.04 0.69
CA VAL A 180 8.19 1.90 2.15
C VAL A 180 6.97 1.13 2.64
N PHE A 181 7.22 -0.03 3.22
CA PHE A 181 6.21 -0.84 3.90
C PHE A 181 6.07 -0.40 5.35
N TYR A 182 4.82 -0.37 5.82
CA TYR A 182 4.49 -0.17 7.22
C TYR A 182 3.76 -1.40 7.79
N ASN A 183 4.32 -1.95 8.87
CA ASN A 183 3.69 -3.00 9.65
C ASN A 183 3.15 -2.41 10.96
N VAL A 184 1.83 -2.28 11.07
CA VAL A 184 1.16 -1.77 12.27
C VAL A 184 1.47 -2.59 13.53
N ASN A 185 1.69 -3.90 13.37
CA ASN A 185 2.06 -4.83 14.44
C ASN A 185 3.58 -5.02 14.55
N GLY A 186 4.36 -4.19 13.86
CA GLY A 186 5.81 -4.31 13.85
C GLY A 186 6.44 -4.16 15.24
N SER A 187 7.51 -4.91 15.45
CA SER A 187 8.29 -4.93 16.69
C SER A 187 8.80 -3.54 17.08
N THR A 188 8.89 -3.30 18.39
CA THR A 188 9.55 -2.11 18.95
C THR A 188 11.07 -2.24 19.03
N ASN A 189 11.60 -3.44 18.76
CA ASN A 189 13.03 -3.72 18.63
C ASN A 189 13.33 -4.17 17.20
N LEU A 190 14.53 -3.85 16.71
CA LEU A 190 14.96 -4.31 15.39
C LEU A 190 15.00 -5.85 15.33
N ASP A 191 14.34 -6.43 14.34
CA ASP A 191 14.39 -7.86 14.02
C ASP A 191 15.28 -8.07 12.80
N ASP A 192 16.51 -8.52 13.05
CA ASP A 192 17.51 -8.80 12.01
C ASP A 192 17.26 -10.13 11.29
N VAL A 193 16.43 -11.02 11.86
CA VAL A 193 16.18 -12.37 11.33
C VAL A 193 15.01 -12.36 10.37
N ASN A 194 13.91 -11.72 10.76
CA ASN A 194 12.75 -11.53 9.92
C ASN A 194 12.47 -10.04 9.75
N ILE A 195 13.04 -9.47 8.69
CA ILE A 195 12.94 -8.05 8.37
C ILE A 195 11.49 -7.53 8.31
N TRP A 196 10.52 -8.38 7.94
CA TRP A 196 9.11 -8.02 7.80
C TRP A 196 8.39 -7.89 9.17
N ASN A 197 9.03 -8.35 10.25
CA ASN A 197 8.55 -8.08 11.62
C ASN A 197 8.87 -6.66 12.08
N ASN A 198 9.72 -5.90 11.36
CA ASN A 198 9.99 -4.50 11.70
C ASN A 198 8.82 -3.61 11.32
N LYS A 199 8.71 -2.47 12.02
CA LYS A 199 7.62 -1.51 11.81
C LYS A 199 7.67 -0.85 10.44
N PHE A 200 8.87 -0.62 9.92
CA PHE A 200 9.10 -0.10 8.59
C PHE A 200 10.15 -0.93 7.86
N VAL A 201 9.92 -1.14 6.56
CA VAL A 201 10.92 -1.70 5.62
C VAL A 201 10.94 -0.79 4.40
N MET A 202 12.11 -0.32 4.01
CA MET A 202 12.30 0.60 2.89
C MET A 202 13.19 -0.06 1.84
N TYR A 203 12.70 -0.10 0.60
CA TYR A 203 13.55 -0.22 -0.58
C TYR A 203 14.12 1.17 -0.87
N TYR A 204 15.40 1.26 -1.20
CA TYR A 204 16.07 2.53 -1.48
C TYR A 204 17.03 2.43 -2.67
N ASP A 205 17.29 3.57 -3.30
CA ASP A 205 18.19 3.67 -4.44
C ASP A 205 19.62 3.93 -3.96
N GLY A 206 20.49 2.93 -4.02
CA GLY A 206 21.90 3.05 -3.70
C GLY A 206 22.73 3.39 -4.94
N THR A 207 23.65 4.34 -4.83
CA THR A 207 24.47 4.78 -5.96
C THR A 207 25.95 4.90 -5.65
N THR A 208 26.78 4.65 -6.66
CA THR A 208 28.22 4.97 -6.67
C THR A 208 28.53 6.32 -7.34
N GLY A 209 27.52 6.96 -7.92
CA GLY A 209 27.64 8.09 -8.85
C GLY A 209 27.77 7.69 -10.33
N GLY A 210 28.03 6.41 -10.61
CA GLY A 210 28.07 5.85 -11.98
C GLY A 210 27.15 4.64 -12.21
N PHE A 211 26.65 4.04 -11.12
CA PHE A 211 25.73 2.91 -11.12
C PHE A 211 24.69 3.10 -10.02
N GLU A 212 23.49 2.55 -10.24
CA GLU A 212 22.37 2.55 -9.28
C GLU A 212 21.84 1.13 -9.09
N GLU A 213 21.60 0.75 -7.83
CA GLU A 213 21.10 -0.57 -7.43
C GLU A 213 20.11 -0.45 -6.27
N ILE A 214 19.17 -1.41 -6.17
CA ILE A 214 18.13 -1.36 -5.14
C ILE A 214 18.62 -2.03 -3.86
N GLY A 215 18.64 -1.24 -2.80
CA GLY A 215 18.88 -1.65 -1.43
C GLY A 215 17.61 -1.88 -0.63
N LEU A 216 17.78 -2.51 0.53
CA LEU A 216 16.74 -2.65 1.53
C LEU A 216 17.26 -2.22 2.91
N ALA A 217 16.40 -1.57 3.69
CA ALA A 217 16.64 -1.17 5.07
C ALA A 217 15.38 -1.37 5.91
N TYR A 218 15.52 -1.45 7.23
CA TYR A 218 14.40 -1.63 8.15
C TYR A 218 14.55 -0.74 9.38
N SER A 219 13.42 -0.42 10.01
CA SER A 219 13.33 0.51 11.12
C SER A 219 12.15 0.20 12.04
N THR A 220 12.26 0.58 13.31
CA THR A 220 11.17 0.54 14.30
C THR A 220 10.38 1.84 14.36
N ASP A 221 10.94 2.95 13.89
CA ASP A 221 10.39 4.30 14.05
C ASP A 221 10.27 5.10 12.74
N GLY A 222 10.93 4.66 11.67
CA GLY A 222 10.97 5.32 10.35
C GLY A 222 11.97 6.47 10.26
N ILE A 223 12.78 6.71 11.30
CA ILE A 223 13.82 7.75 11.36
C ILE A 223 15.20 7.12 11.47
N LEU A 224 15.38 6.15 12.37
CA LEU A 224 16.64 5.41 12.53
C LEU A 224 16.57 4.10 11.74
N TRP A 225 17.42 3.96 10.73
CA TRP A 225 17.38 2.83 9.80
C TRP A 225 18.60 1.93 9.94
N LYS A 226 18.39 0.62 9.86
CA LYS A 226 19.47 -0.35 9.70
C LYS A 226 19.42 -0.92 8.29
N GLY A 227 20.54 -0.83 7.57
CA GLY A 227 20.69 -1.41 6.24
C GLY A 227 20.62 -2.94 6.31
N TYR A 228 19.82 -3.54 5.45
CA TYR A 228 19.82 -4.97 5.23
C TYR A 228 20.90 -5.34 4.19
N GLY A 229 20.95 -4.58 3.10
CA GLY A 229 21.90 -4.77 2.01
C GLY A 229 21.25 -4.63 0.64
N ARG A 230 22.00 -5.01 -0.40
CA ARG A 230 21.54 -4.98 -1.79
C ARG A 230 20.58 -6.12 -2.08
N VAL A 231 19.41 -5.82 -2.66
CA VAL A 231 18.35 -6.81 -2.95
C VAL A 231 18.06 -6.97 -4.44
N LEU A 232 18.24 -5.92 -5.25
CA LEU A 232 18.28 -6.04 -6.71
C LEU A 232 19.55 -5.37 -7.23
N LYS A 233 20.51 -6.21 -7.63
CA LYS A 233 21.75 -5.80 -8.30
C LYS A 233 21.46 -5.40 -9.74
N ARG A 234 22.30 -4.58 -10.37
CA ARG A 234 22.25 -4.34 -11.82
C ARG A 234 22.50 -5.61 -12.63
N GLY A 235 21.95 -5.65 -13.85
CA GLY A 235 22.08 -6.81 -14.73
C GLY A 235 23.53 -7.08 -15.15
N ASN A 236 23.96 -8.35 -15.17
CA ASN A 236 25.28 -8.77 -15.65
C ASN A 236 26.45 -7.90 -15.14
N GLU A 237 26.61 -7.84 -13.80
CA GLU A 237 27.65 -7.08 -13.09
C GLU A 237 28.98 -7.01 -13.88
N GLY A 238 29.28 -5.84 -14.45
CA GLY A 238 30.40 -5.68 -15.38
C GLY A 238 30.80 -4.23 -15.60
N VAL A 239 31.60 -3.98 -16.65
CA VAL A 239 32.03 -2.62 -17.04
C VAL A 239 30.79 -1.79 -17.41
N TRP A 240 30.86 -0.47 -17.19
CA TRP A 240 29.80 0.46 -17.56
C TRP A 240 29.38 0.27 -19.02
N GLY A 241 28.06 0.18 -19.27
CA GLY A 241 27.51 -0.06 -20.60
C GLY A 241 27.66 -1.50 -21.12
N ASN A 242 27.95 -2.50 -20.28
CA ASN A 242 27.93 -3.91 -20.69
C ASN A 242 26.53 -4.30 -21.21
N THR A 243 26.42 -4.68 -22.48
CA THR A 243 25.17 -4.57 -23.25
C THR A 243 24.22 -5.78 -23.19
N ASP A 244 24.59 -6.87 -22.51
CA ASP A 244 23.79 -8.09 -22.55
C ASP A 244 22.49 -8.00 -21.74
N ALA A 245 22.46 -7.15 -20.71
CA ALA A 245 21.25 -6.85 -19.95
C ALA A 245 20.83 -5.40 -20.19
N TRP A 246 19.53 -5.14 -20.33
CA TRP A 246 19.00 -3.79 -20.53
C TRP A 246 19.20 -2.89 -19.29
N ASP A 247 19.28 -3.47 -18.08
CA ASP A 247 19.42 -2.80 -16.79
C ASP A 247 20.84 -2.95 -16.22
N SER A 248 21.87 -2.98 -17.07
CA SER A 248 23.24 -3.34 -16.69
C SER A 248 24.01 -2.28 -15.91
N SER A 249 23.56 -1.03 -15.96
CA SER A 249 24.13 0.07 -15.19
C SER A 249 23.18 0.60 -14.12
N TYR A 250 21.88 0.49 -14.37
CA TYR A 250 20.84 1.08 -13.51
C TYR A 250 19.74 0.07 -13.23
N THR A 251 19.54 -0.22 -11.94
CA THR A 251 18.32 -0.81 -11.37
C THR A 251 17.90 0.10 -10.23
N THR A 252 16.96 0.99 -10.50
CA THR A 252 16.56 2.08 -9.60
C THR A 252 15.04 2.13 -9.51
N TYR A 253 14.52 3.08 -8.72
CA TYR A 253 13.13 3.45 -8.51
C TYR A 253 12.07 2.46 -9.00
N GLY A 254 11.21 2.04 -8.10
CA GLY A 254 10.18 1.06 -8.38
C GLY A 254 9.06 1.07 -7.36
N THR A 255 8.15 0.11 -7.52
CA THR A 255 7.14 -0.20 -6.52
C THR A 255 7.11 -1.70 -6.29
N VAL A 256 7.02 -2.10 -5.03
CA VAL A 256 6.88 -3.49 -4.62
C VAL A 256 5.43 -3.73 -4.22
N VAL A 257 4.83 -4.76 -4.79
CA VAL A 257 3.43 -5.13 -4.52
C VAL A 257 3.35 -6.61 -4.26
N LYS A 258 2.62 -7.00 -3.21
CA LYS A 258 2.33 -8.39 -2.93
C LYS A 258 0.98 -8.79 -3.55
N ILE A 259 1.00 -9.76 -4.44
CA ILE A 259 -0.18 -10.33 -5.10
C ILE A 259 -0.25 -11.82 -4.76
N GLY A 260 -1.23 -12.19 -3.93
CA GLY A 260 -1.27 -13.54 -3.36
C GLY A 260 -0.01 -13.82 -2.52
N ASP A 261 0.69 -14.90 -2.83
CA ASP A 261 1.92 -15.31 -2.15
C ASP A 261 3.19 -14.79 -2.84
N THR A 262 3.06 -14.04 -3.94
CA THR A 262 4.18 -13.55 -4.74
C THR A 262 4.37 -12.05 -4.55
N TRP A 263 5.62 -11.64 -4.33
CA TRP A 263 6.04 -10.26 -4.38
C TRP A 263 6.41 -9.90 -5.82
N HIS A 264 5.96 -8.75 -6.28
CA HIS A 264 6.25 -8.20 -7.59
C HIS A 264 6.97 -6.87 -7.40
N LEU A 265 8.02 -6.64 -8.18
CA LEU A 265 8.75 -5.39 -8.23
C LEU A 265 8.71 -4.89 -9.67
N TRP A 266 8.12 -3.71 -9.87
CA TRP A 266 8.31 -2.94 -11.10
C TRP A 266 9.37 -1.90 -10.85
N TYR A 267 10.42 -1.84 -11.66
CA TYR A 267 11.60 -1.02 -11.40
C TYR A 267 12.08 -0.31 -12.67
N SER A 268 12.72 0.82 -12.50
CA SER A 268 13.33 1.59 -13.58
C SER A 268 14.73 1.06 -13.85
N GLY A 269 15.18 1.12 -15.10
CA GLY A 269 16.54 0.72 -15.42
C GLY A 269 17.02 1.21 -16.77
N GLY A 270 18.26 0.81 -17.07
CA GLY A 270 18.90 1.10 -18.34
C GLY A 270 20.38 0.77 -18.37
N GLN A 271 20.96 0.93 -19.56
CA GLN A 271 22.38 0.69 -19.81
C GLN A 271 23.18 1.99 -19.66
N THR A 272 22.63 3.09 -20.16
CA THR A 272 23.31 4.40 -20.22
C THR A 272 22.67 5.46 -19.34
N GLU A 273 21.40 5.28 -18.99
CA GLU A 273 20.71 6.11 -18.00
C GLU A 273 19.64 5.31 -17.23
N ALA A 274 19.26 5.80 -16.05
CA ALA A 274 18.21 5.21 -15.20
C ALA A 274 16.81 5.15 -15.83
N GLY A 275 16.57 5.96 -16.87
CA GLY A 275 15.24 6.22 -17.43
C GLY A 275 14.94 5.51 -18.74
N GLU A 276 15.68 4.46 -19.13
CA GLU A 276 15.48 3.83 -20.44
C GLU A 276 14.23 2.96 -20.50
N GLY A 277 13.85 2.34 -19.39
CA GLY A 277 12.65 1.51 -19.34
C GLY A 277 12.23 1.09 -17.94
N ILE A 278 11.13 0.34 -17.90
CA ILE A 278 10.58 -0.30 -16.72
C ILE A 278 10.67 -1.81 -16.89
N GLY A 279 11.28 -2.49 -15.92
CA GLY A 279 11.30 -3.94 -15.81
C GLY A 279 10.37 -4.46 -14.71
N HIS A 280 10.25 -5.78 -14.67
CA HIS A 280 9.50 -6.55 -13.70
C HIS A 280 10.37 -7.66 -13.09
N ALA A 281 10.21 -7.90 -11.80
CA ALA A 281 10.80 -9.03 -11.10
C ALA A 281 9.79 -9.63 -10.11
N THR A 282 9.97 -10.91 -9.80
CA THR A 282 9.17 -11.62 -8.81
C THR A 282 10.04 -12.14 -7.67
N SER A 283 9.44 -12.31 -6.50
CA SER A 283 10.10 -12.87 -5.33
C SER A 283 9.11 -13.63 -4.46
N THR A 284 9.57 -14.67 -3.77
CA THR A 284 8.79 -15.39 -2.75
C THR A 284 8.94 -14.78 -1.36
N ASP A 285 9.97 -13.97 -1.13
CA ASP A 285 10.31 -13.39 0.18
C ASP A 285 10.46 -11.86 0.18
N GLY A 286 10.37 -11.23 -1.00
CA GLY A 286 10.57 -9.79 -1.22
C GLY A 286 12.04 -9.36 -1.13
N ILE A 287 12.98 -10.28 -0.94
CA ILE A 287 14.41 -10.00 -0.76
C ILE A 287 15.19 -10.53 -1.96
N ASN A 288 14.91 -11.76 -2.36
CA ASN A 288 15.57 -12.45 -3.46
C ASN A 288 14.70 -12.34 -4.71
N TRP A 289 15.16 -11.58 -5.68
CA TRP A 289 14.39 -11.23 -6.88
C TRP A 289 14.82 -12.01 -8.11
N GLN A 290 13.84 -12.57 -8.82
CA GLN A 290 13.99 -13.17 -10.14
C GLN A 290 13.41 -12.21 -11.19
N ARG A 291 14.24 -11.73 -12.11
CA ARG A 291 13.82 -10.89 -13.23
C ARG A 291 12.90 -11.65 -14.18
N ASP A 292 11.95 -10.93 -14.76
CA ASP A 292 11.23 -11.40 -15.94
C ASP A 292 12.20 -11.52 -17.14
N PRO A 293 12.25 -12.68 -17.83
CA PRO A 293 13.07 -12.84 -19.04
C PRO A 293 12.67 -11.92 -20.20
N ASN A 294 11.44 -11.38 -20.20
CA ASN A 294 10.93 -10.47 -21.23
C ASN A 294 11.23 -9.00 -20.93
N ASN A 295 11.99 -8.70 -19.87
CA ASN A 295 12.34 -7.32 -19.54
C ASN A 295 13.14 -6.62 -20.65
N PRO A 296 12.97 -5.30 -20.81
CA PRO A 296 12.03 -4.44 -20.09
C PRO A 296 10.58 -4.60 -20.58
N ILE A 297 9.60 -4.39 -19.69
CA ILE A 297 8.16 -4.46 -20.04
C ILE A 297 7.64 -3.18 -20.70
N LEU A 298 8.34 -2.05 -20.51
CA LEU A 298 8.15 -0.80 -21.23
C LEU A 298 9.52 -0.19 -21.50
N TYR A 299 9.76 0.30 -22.72
CA TYR A 299 11.06 0.83 -23.13
C TYR A 299 10.93 2.12 -23.93
N LYS A 300 11.86 3.06 -23.78
CA LYS A 300 11.81 4.35 -24.48
C LYS A 300 11.80 4.22 -26.01
N ASN A 301 12.35 3.12 -26.54
CA ASN A 301 12.40 2.85 -27.98
C ASN A 301 11.17 2.10 -28.53
N ASP A 302 10.09 1.94 -27.75
CA ASP A 302 8.84 1.29 -28.21
C ASP A 302 8.08 2.09 -29.29
N GLY A 303 8.59 3.26 -29.70
CA GLY A 303 7.93 4.15 -30.67
C GLY A 303 6.82 5.02 -30.07
N VAL A 304 6.69 5.05 -28.74
CA VAL A 304 5.69 5.86 -28.04
C VAL A 304 6.22 7.29 -27.81
N LEU A 305 5.65 8.24 -28.55
CA LEU A 305 6.22 9.59 -28.71
C LEU A 305 6.35 10.42 -27.43
N TRP A 306 5.48 10.26 -26.43
CA TRP A 306 5.48 11.10 -25.22
C TRP A 306 6.51 10.66 -24.17
N ARG A 307 7.06 9.45 -24.32
CA ARG A 307 8.01 8.82 -23.40
C ARG A 307 9.29 8.31 -24.09
N ASN A 308 9.64 8.89 -25.23
CA ASN A 308 10.72 8.42 -26.10
C ASN A 308 12.13 8.88 -25.65
N ASP A 309 12.24 9.89 -24.80
CA ASP A 309 13.51 10.23 -24.14
C ASP A 309 13.72 9.41 -22.87
N ARG A 310 12.65 9.24 -22.07
CA ARG A 310 12.66 8.44 -20.82
C ARG A 310 11.32 7.79 -20.56
N THR A 311 11.34 6.57 -20.02
CA THR A 311 10.19 5.75 -19.58
C THR A 311 10.53 5.08 -18.25
N TYR A 312 9.98 5.56 -17.12
CA TYR A 312 10.49 5.19 -15.80
C TYR A 312 9.60 5.63 -14.62
N THR A 313 10.08 5.39 -13.41
CA THR A 313 9.46 5.72 -12.11
C THR A 313 8.06 5.13 -11.91
N PRO A 314 7.88 3.80 -11.98
CA PRO A 314 6.57 3.19 -11.83
C PRO A 314 6.07 3.30 -10.39
N SER A 315 4.89 3.88 -10.22
CA SER A 315 4.04 3.81 -9.03
C SER A 315 2.93 2.81 -9.30
N VAL A 316 2.95 1.66 -8.62
CA VAL A 316 2.03 0.54 -8.89
C VAL A 316 1.13 0.28 -7.69
N LEU A 317 -0.17 0.27 -7.92
CA LEU A 317 -1.16 -0.12 -6.92
C LEU A 317 -1.86 -1.40 -7.33
N TYR A 318 -2.11 -2.27 -6.36
CA TYR A 318 -2.96 -3.43 -6.48
C TYR A 318 -4.07 -3.36 -5.44
N ASP A 319 -5.32 -3.51 -5.87
CA ASP A 319 -6.45 -3.75 -4.99
C ASP A 319 -7.20 -4.96 -5.51
N PRO A 320 -7.21 -6.11 -4.81
CA PRO A 320 -7.93 -7.30 -5.26
C PRO A 320 -9.44 -7.05 -5.49
N ASN A 321 -9.99 -5.98 -4.93
CA ASN A 321 -11.39 -5.58 -5.10
C ASN A 321 -11.63 -4.60 -6.25
N GLY A 322 -10.59 -4.13 -6.95
CA GLY A 322 -10.77 -3.29 -8.15
C GLY A 322 -10.93 -1.80 -7.91
N PHE A 323 -10.41 -1.30 -6.79
CA PHE A 323 -10.41 0.11 -6.43
C PHE A 323 -11.82 0.70 -6.41
N GLU A 324 -12.00 1.91 -6.96
CA GLU A 324 -13.27 2.62 -7.07
C GLU A 324 -14.30 1.89 -7.94
N THR A 325 -13.85 1.00 -8.84
CA THR A 325 -14.73 0.31 -9.80
C THR A 325 -15.39 -0.95 -9.22
N GLY A 326 -14.83 -1.53 -8.15
CA GLY A 326 -15.29 -2.79 -7.59
C GLY A 326 -15.00 -4.02 -8.47
N GLY A 327 -14.09 -3.92 -9.44
CA GLY A 327 -13.75 -5.01 -10.34
C GLY A 327 -12.41 -4.85 -11.07
N CYS A 328 -12.43 -4.75 -12.39
CA CYS A 328 -11.23 -4.50 -13.17
C CYS A 328 -11.21 -3.05 -13.67
N PRO A 329 -10.02 -2.43 -13.79
CA PRO A 329 -8.70 -3.00 -13.48
C PRO A 329 -8.42 -3.05 -11.97
N ASN A 330 -7.69 -4.09 -11.54
CA ASN A 330 -7.30 -4.30 -10.15
C ASN A 330 -5.79 -4.15 -9.91
N LEU A 331 -5.02 -3.91 -10.97
CA LEU A 331 -3.62 -3.51 -10.93
C LEU A 331 -3.44 -2.27 -11.84
N LYS A 332 -2.99 -1.16 -11.25
CA LYS A 332 -2.85 0.15 -11.91
C LYS A 332 -1.40 0.63 -11.75
N MET A 333 -0.81 1.20 -12.80
CA MET A 333 0.53 1.79 -12.82
C MET A 333 0.47 3.22 -13.33
N TRP A 334 1.13 4.13 -12.61
CA TRP A 334 1.45 5.48 -13.07
C TRP A 334 2.96 5.60 -13.21
N PHE A 335 3.44 6.23 -14.27
CA PHE A 335 4.88 6.28 -14.53
C PHE A 335 5.25 7.56 -15.27
N THR A 336 6.47 8.06 -15.05
CA THR A 336 6.97 9.24 -15.73
C THR A 336 7.44 8.89 -17.14
N GLY A 337 7.02 9.70 -18.10
CA GLY A 337 7.60 9.75 -19.43
C GLY A 337 8.15 11.13 -19.76
N LYS A 338 9.20 11.16 -20.58
CA LYS A 338 9.84 12.38 -21.05
C LYS A 338 9.90 12.45 -22.57
N THR A 339 9.65 13.65 -23.09
CA THR A 339 9.96 14.04 -24.47
C THR A 339 10.42 15.50 -24.51
N GLY A 340 11.59 15.76 -25.08
CA GLY A 340 12.21 17.09 -25.05
C GLY A 340 12.42 17.57 -23.61
N SER A 341 11.81 18.69 -23.23
CA SER A 341 11.86 19.23 -21.86
C SER A 341 10.69 18.78 -20.98
N ASN A 342 9.70 18.09 -21.54
CA ASN A 342 8.43 17.82 -20.89
C ASN A 342 8.49 16.50 -20.12
N TYR A 343 8.05 16.55 -18.86
CA TYR A 343 7.91 15.40 -17.98
C TYR A 343 6.44 15.28 -17.62
N THR A 344 5.86 14.13 -17.95
CA THR A 344 4.43 13.86 -17.83
C THR A 344 4.21 12.48 -17.22
N ILE A 345 3.03 12.23 -16.68
CA ILE A 345 2.68 10.93 -16.10
C ILE A 345 1.76 10.17 -17.06
N GLY A 346 2.16 8.96 -17.41
CA GLY A 346 1.32 7.99 -18.09
C GLY A 346 0.63 7.05 -17.13
N TYR A 347 -0.35 6.33 -17.65
CA TYR A 347 -1.14 5.34 -16.96
C TYR A 347 -1.14 4.04 -17.74
N ALA A 348 -1.00 2.92 -17.04
CA ALA A 348 -1.20 1.59 -17.57
C ALA A 348 -1.98 0.75 -16.55
N ASN A 349 -2.73 -0.23 -17.01
CA ASN A 349 -3.50 -1.10 -16.11
C ASN A 349 -3.62 -2.51 -16.63
N THR A 350 -4.04 -3.43 -15.76
CA THR A 350 -4.38 -4.80 -16.15
C THR A 350 -5.32 -5.46 -15.14
N CYS A 351 -5.77 -6.66 -15.51
CA CYS A 351 -6.60 -7.54 -14.70
C CYS A 351 -5.79 -8.74 -14.23
N VAL A 352 -5.42 -8.74 -12.96
CA VAL A 352 -4.81 -9.89 -12.32
C VAL A 352 -5.91 -10.81 -11.79
N LYS A 353 -6.02 -12.00 -12.37
CA LYS A 353 -6.91 -13.05 -11.85
C LYS A 353 -6.15 -13.87 -10.83
N ILE A 354 -6.48 -13.77 -9.55
CA ILE A 354 -5.98 -14.75 -8.58
C ILE A 354 -6.67 -16.08 -8.87
N GLN A 355 -5.91 -17.09 -9.32
CA GLN A 355 -6.40 -18.46 -9.30
C GLN A 355 -6.50 -18.89 -7.84
N THR A 356 -7.70 -18.84 -7.27
CA THR A 356 -7.99 -19.63 -6.09
C THR A 356 -7.78 -21.09 -6.47
N THR A 357 -6.77 -21.75 -5.89
CA THR A 357 -6.67 -23.20 -5.99
C THR A 357 -7.93 -23.75 -5.33
N ASN A 358 -8.89 -24.15 -6.15
CA ASN A 358 -10.07 -24.90 -5.73
C ASN A 358 -9.63 -26.26 -5.19
N LYS A 359 -9.09 -26.31 -3.97
CA LYS A 359 -9.19 -27.50 -3.14
C LYS A 359 -10.63 -27.59 -2.67
N VAL A 360 -11.49 -28.14 -3.53
CA VAL A 360 -12.79 -28.66 -3.13
C VAL A 360 -12.52 -29.92 -2.32
N THR A 361 -12.43 -29.76 -0.99
CA THR A 361 -12.74 -30.87 -0.09
C THR A 361 -14.25 -30.86 0.15
N PRO A 362 -14.98 -31.92 -0.21
CA PRO A 362 -16.38 -32.03 0.19
C PRO A 362 -16.40 -32.31 1.69
N ASN A 363 -17.08 -31.48 2.48
CA ASN A 363 -17.98 -31.94 3.55
C ASN A 363 -18.64 -30.81 4.35
N LEU A 364 -19.97 -30.96 4.46
CA LEU A 364 -20.88 -30.55 5.52
C LEU A 364 -21.15 -29.05 5.77
N LEU A 365 -22.38 -28.69 5.40
CA LEU A 365 -23.14 -27.55 5.91
C LEU A 365 -23.69 -27.84 7.33
N TYR A 366 -23.68 -26.79 8.15
CA TYR A 366 -24.36 -26.54 9.44
C TYR A 366 -23.77 -27.03 10.78
N ASN A 367 -23.82 -26.11 11.76
CA ASN A 367 -23.66 -26.16 13.24
C ASN A 367 -22.25 -25.93 13.86
N ILE A 368 -22.04 -24.77 14.53
CA ILE A 368 -21.77 -24.58 15.99
C ILE A 368 -21.30 -23.14 16.36
N GLN A 369 -21.68 -22.72 17.59
CA GLN A 369 -21.46 -21.47 18.35
C GLN A 369 -20.07 -21.30 19.04
N LEU A 370 -19.89 -20.10 19.61
CA LEU A 370 -18.74 -19.35 20.15
C LEU A 370 -17.84 -19.94 21.27
N THR A 371 -16.58 -19.44 21.20
CA THR A 371 -15.59 -19.04 22.23
C THR A 371 -14.83 -20.09 23.04
N ASP A 372 -13.51 -20.19 22.77
CA ASP A 372 -12.49 -19.63 23.67
C ASP A 372 -11.22 -19.16 22.92
N LEU A 373 -10.67 -18.06 23.40
CA LEU A 373 -9.41 -17.33 23.09
C LEU A 373 -8.45 -17.85 21.99
N PHE A 374 -8.10 -16.94 21.06
CA PHE A 374 -6.99 -17.01 20.08
C PHE A 374 -6.87 -18.30 19.21
N SER A 375 -7.23 -18.14 17.92
CA SER A 375 -6.94 -18.99 16.74
C SER A 375 -7.67 -20.34 16.60
N PRO A 376 -7.98 -20.86 15.38
CA PRO A 376 -8.63 -20.21 14.22
C PRO A 376 -9.70 -21.13 13.57
N SER A 377 -10.92 -20.64 13.30
CA SER A 377 -11.75 -21.09 12.16
C SER A 377 -13.03 -20.24 12.06
N SER A 378 -13.38 -19.88 10.83
CA SER A 378 -14.59 -19.16 10.40
C SER A 378 -14.56 -17.62 10.39
N ASN A 379 -15.09 -17.12 9.28
CA ASN A 379 -15.04 -15.76 8.77
C ASN A 379 -16.35 -15.04 9.09
N ILE A 380 -16.33 -14.09 10.03
CA ILE A 380 -17.12 -12.83 10.12
C ILE A 380 -17.00 -12.30 11.57
N HIS A 381 -16.52 -11.06 11.77
CA HIS A 381 -16.74 -10.34 13.05
C HIS A 381 -17.38 -8.97 12.77
N TYR A 382 -17.76 -8.32 13.88
CA TYR A 382 -18.45 -7.07 14.04
C TYR A 382 -17.45 -6.01 14.52
N ILE A 383 -17.55 -4.75 14.04
CA ILE A 383 -16.76 -3.63 14.55
C ILE A 383 -17.67 -2.76 15.43
N PRO A 384 -17.47 -2.69 16.77
CA PRO A 384 -17.93 -1.55 17.53
C PRO A 384 -16.91 -0.42 17.33
N GLY A 385 -17.37 0.70 16.77
CA GLY A 385 -16.64 1.95 16.85
C GLY A 385 -16.66 2.46 18.29
N GLY A 386 -15.49 2.79 18.83
CA GLY A 386 -15.36 3.31 20.18
C GLY A 386 -15.42 2.23 21.26
N GLN A 387 -14.64 2.41 22.32
CA GLN A 387 -14.54 1.49 23.45
C GLN A 387 -15.90 0.99 23.94
N PHE A 388 -16.20 -0.29 23.80
CA PHE A 388 -17.17 -0.96 24.66
C PHE A 388 -16.67 -2.36 25.02
N THR A 389 -15.83 -2.38 26.04
CA THR A 389 -15.45 -3.60 26.76
C THR A 389 -16.49 -3.99 27.82
N SER A 390 -17.55 -3.19 28.02
CA SER A 390 -18.75 -3.56 28.81
C SER A 390 -19.85 -2.48 28.70
N GLY A 391 -21.07 -2.85 28.27
CA GLY A 391 -22.34 -2.09 28.43
C GLY A 391 -22.44 -0.71 27.74
N LEU A 392 -23.52 -0.46 26.98
CA LEU A 392 -23.81 0.86 26.40
C LEU A 392 -24.58 1.74 27.40
N LEU A 393 -24.02 2.88 27.79
CA LEU A 393 -24.69 3.85 28.66
C LEU A 393 -25.48 4.87 27.82
N ILE A 394 -26.79 4.96 28.03
CA ILE A 394 -27.68 5.90 27.33
C ILE A 394 -28.55 6.69 28.30
N ASN A 395 -28.95 7.91 27.92
CA ASN A 395 -29.77 8.78 28.76
C ASN A 395 -31.26 8.51 28.50
N ASN A 396 -32.05 8.39 29.57
CA ASN A 396 -33.50 8.26 29.48
C ASN A 396 -34.16 9.54 28.90
N ASN A 397 -35.28 9.38 28.19
CA ASN A 397 -36.08 10.47 27.60
C ASN A 397 -35.35 11.39 26.60
N LEU A 398 -34.24 10.93 26.03
CA LEU A 398 -33.49 11.62 24.98
C LEU A 398 -33.26 10.68 23.80
N GLU A 399 -33.12 11.24 22.60
CA GLU A 399 -32.67 10.47 21.45
C GLU A 399 -31.15 10.24 21.57
N ASN A 400 -30.74 8.97 21.60
CA ASN A 400 -29.35 8.55 21.64
C ASN A 400 -29.00 7.97 20.26
N ILE A 401 -28.04 8.55 19.56
CA ILE A 401 -27.63 8.09 18.22
C ILE A 401 -26.30 7.35 18.35
N ILE A 402 -26.24 6.13 17.84
CA ILE A 402 -25.02 5.31 17.78
C ILE A 402 -24.82 4.76 16.37
N GLN A 403 -23.61 4.27 16.09
CA GLN A 403 -23.32 3.56 14.84
C GLN A 403 -22.99 2.09 15.08
N ILE A 404 -23.54 1.22 14.24
CA ILE A 404 -23.31 -0.22 14.26
C ILE A 404 -22.66 -0.67 12.96
N GLY A 405 -21.43 -1.19 13.04
CA GLY A 405 -20.68 -1.71 11.90
C GLY A 405 -21.03 -3.17 11.58
N VAL A 406 -21.39 -3.44 10.32
CA VAL A 406 -21.55 -4.79 9.74
C VAL A 406 -20.41 -5.03 8.75
N GLU A 407 -19.51 -5.95 9.09
CA GLU A 407 -18.35 -6.28 8.27
C GLU A 407 -18.68 -7.45 7.34
N ASN A 408 -18.48 -7.24 6.04
CA ASN A 408 -18.47 -8.33 5.07
C ASN A 408 -17.03 -8.83 4.92
N ARG A 409 -16.67 -9.94 5.56
CA ARG A 409 -15.35 -10.58 5.37
C ARG A 409 -15.26 -11.49 4.14
N GLY A 410 -16.37 -11.65 3.43
CA GLY A 410 -16.47 -12.51 2.25
C GLY A 410 -15.78 -11.91 1.03
N LEU A 411 -15.60 -12.74 0.00
CA LEU A 411 -15.05 -12.34 -1.30
C LEU A 411 -16.11 -11.79 -2.26
N LEU A 412 -17.40 -11.89 -1.90
CA LEU A 412 -18.51 -11.45 -2.72
C LEU A 412 -19.28 -10.33 -2.01
N LYS A 413 -19.85 -9.42 -2.81
CA LYS A 413 -20.72 -8.35 -2.36
C LYS A 413 -21.95 -8.95 -1.67
N ALA A 414 -22.14 -8.60 -0.41
CA ALA A 414 -23.31 -8.91 0.37
C ALA A 414 -24.45 -8.02 -0.11
N LYS A 415 -25.42 -8.59 -0.83
CA LYS A 415 -26.56 -7.82 -1.31
C LYS A 415 -27.63 -7.74 -0.25
N ASP A 416 -28.34 -6.62 -0.28
CA ASP A 416 -29.64 -6.50 0.36
C ASP A 416 -29.58 -6.70 1.89
N VAL A 417 -28.49 -6.25 2.50
CA VAL A 417 -28.22 -6.40 3.93
C VAL A 417 -29.07 -5.43 4.73
N THR A 418 -29.71 -5.92 5.78
CA THR A 418 -30.52 -5.16 6.73
C THR A 418 -30.00 -5.37 8.14
N LEU A 419 -30.01 -4.33 8.97
CA LEU A 419 -29.85 -4.43 10.42
C LEU A 419 -31.21 -4.19 11.09
N ALA A 420 -31.65 -5.13 11.91
CA ALA A 420 -32.93 -5.12 12.60
C ALA A 420 -32.75 -5.39 14.10
N VAL A 421 -33.80 -5.16 14.89
CA VAL A 421 -33.85 -5.49 16.30
C VAL A 421 -34.97 -6.51 16.55
N GLU A 422 -34.67 -7.53 17.35
CA GLU A 422 -35.64 -8.47 17.89
C GLU A 422 -35.72 -8.33 19.41
N ASP A 423 -36.87 -8.69 19.99
CA ASP A 423 -37.12 -8.69 21.44
C ASP A 423 -36.85 -7.34 22.13
N CYS A 424 -37.05 -6.22 21.41
CA CYS A 424 -36.86 -4.87 21.96
C CYS A 424 -37.85 -4.59 23.11
N PRO A 425 -37.40 -4.11 24.29
CA PRO A 425 -38.29 -3.69 25.36
C PRO A 425 -39.31 -2.66 24.85
N SER A 426 -40.58 -2.82 25.22
CA SER A 426 -41.67 -1.93 24.75
C SER A 426 -41.48 -0.47 25.14
N CYS A 427 -40.66 -0.21 26.16
CA CYS A 427 -40.28 1.12 26.63
C CYS A 427 -39.20 1.79 25.76
N MET A 428 -38.59 1.10 24.81
CA MET A 428 -37.48 1.61 23.99
C MET A 428 -37.85 1.62 22.51
N LYS A 429 -37.76 2.79 21.88
CA LYS A 429 -37.96 2.95 20.44
C LYS A 429 -36.62 2.98 19.73
N ILE A 430 -36.45 2.11 18.73
CA ILE A 430 -35.22 2.04 17.94
C ILE A 430 -35.54 2.28 16.46
N ASN A 431 -34.74 3.12 15.81
CA ASN A 431 -34.82 3.40 14.39
C ASN A 431 -33.43 3.20 13.75
N ILE A 432 -33.36 2.51 12.62
CA ILE A 432 -32.10 2.13 11.96
C ILE A 432 -32.09 2.67 10.53
N ARG A 433 -30.97 3.29 10.12
CA ARG A 433 -30.79 3.83 8.78
C ARG A 433 -29.43 3.47 8.18
N PRO A 434 -29.36 3.17 6.87
CA PRO A 434 -30.50 2.89 5.99
C PRO A 434 -31.20 1.57 6.38
N GLU A 435 -32.44 1.36 5.94
CA GLU A 435 -33.15 0.09 6.20
C GLU A 435 -32.43 -1.10 5.56
N LYS A 436 -31.78 -0.86 4.42
CA LYS A 436 -31.16 -1.88 3.59
C LYS A 436 -29.99 -1.28 2.80
N THR A 437 -28.93 -2.03 2.63
CA THR A 437 -27.76 -1.63 1.83
C THR A 437 -27.01 -2.83 1.28
N ASP A 438 -26.19 -2.62 0.27
CA ASP A 438 -25.21 -3.63 -0.11
C ASP A 438 -23.87 -3.36 0.58
N ILE A 439 -23.20 -4.42 1.04
CA ILE A 439 -21.89 -4.32 1.70
C ILE A 439 -20.83 -4.98 0.81
N LEU A 440 -19.82 -4.21 0.42
CA LEU A 440 -18.73 -4.68 -0.44
C LEU A 440 -17.87 -5.74 0.26
N PRO A 441 -17.18 -6.63 -0.48
CA PRO A 441 -16.20 -7.55 0.09
C PRO A 441 -15.15 -6.82 0.94
N LYS A 442 -14.75 -7.44 2.05
CA LYS A 442 -13.72 -6.96 2.99
C LYS A 442 -13.91 -5.51 3.46
N SER A 443 -15.15 -5.03 3.50
CA SER A 443 -15.49 -3.70 4.01
C SER A 443 -16.46 -3.79 5.19
N THR A 444 -16.54 -2.70 5.95
CA THR A 444 -17.54 -2.54 7.00
C THR A 444 -18.48 -1.42 6.60
N TYR A 445 -19.78 -1.70 6.66
CA TYR A 445 -20.81 -0.67 6.52
C TYR A 445 -21.35 -0.30 7.90
N TYR A 446 -21.48 1.00 8.19
CA TYR A 446 -21.99 1.50 9.46
C TYR A 446 -23.45 1.95 9.30
N TYR A 447 -24.35 1.36 10.09
CA TYR A 447 -25.73 1.78 10.23
C TYR A 447 -25.85 2.82 11.33
N ASP A 448 -26.63 3.87 11.10
CA ASP A 448 -27.05 4.79 12.15
C ASP A 448 -28.23 4.19 12.91
N VAL A 449 -28.13 4.15 14.23
CA VAL A 449 -29.15 3.61 15.13
C VAL A 449 -29.55 4.66 16.15
N SER A 450 -30.77 5.19 16.02
CA SER A 450 -31.39 6.06 17.01
C SER A 450 -32.13 5.22 18.06
N ILE A 451 -31.82 5.43 19.33
CA ILE A 451 -32.43 4.76 20.48
C ILE A 451 -33.06 5.82 21.37
N ASN A 452 -34.38 5.77 21.54
CA ASN A 452 -35.15 6.66 22.40
C ASN A 452 -35.81 5.84 23.53
N PRO A 453 -35.12 5.70 24.68
CA PRO A 453 -35.65 5.00 25.84
C PRO A 453 -36.62 5.88 26.64
N ASN A 454 -37.74 5.30 27.04
CA ASN A 454 -38.64 5.78 28.10
C ASN A 454 -38.83 4.64 29.11
N CYS A 455 -37.70 4.14 29.62
CA CYS A 455 -37.61 2.98 30.48
C CYS A 455 -37.23 3.40 31.90
N ASP A 456 -37.55 2.60 32.91
CA ASP A 456 -36.99 2.84 34.25
C ASP A 456 -35.45 2.66 34.21
N PRO A 457 -34.68 3.42 35.01
CA PRO A 457 -33.23 3.25 35.06
C PRO A 457 -32.84 1.81 35.38
N GLY A 458 -31.91 1.24 34.60
CA GLY A 458 -31.57 -0.17 34.71
C GLY A 458 -30.88 -0.71 33.45
N ASN A 459 -30.58 -2.01 33.47
CA ASN A 459 -29.93 -2.70 32.35
C ASN A 459 -30.95 -3.47 31.52
N TYR A 460 -30.88 -3.29 30.21
CA TYR A 460 -31.75 -3.89 29.21
C TYR A 460 -30.90 -4.65 28.20
N LYS A 461 -31.40 -5.78 27.71
CA LYS A 461 -30.74 -6.57 26.67
C LYS A 461 -31.52 -6.43 25.38
N ILE A 462 -30.81 -6.18 24.28
CA ILE A 462 -31.40 -5.94 22.97
C ILE A 462 -30.68 -6.80 21.94
N LYS A 463 -31.46 -7.57 21.18
CA LYS A 463 -30.91 -8.45 20.15
C LYS A 463 -30.93 -7.76 18.80
N PHE A 464 -29.76 -7.49 18.25
CA PHE A 464 -29.59 -7.01 16.89
C PHE A 464 -29.43 -8.18 15.94
N LYS A 465 -30.01 -8.04 14.75
CA LYS A 465 -30.04 -9.06 13.70
C LYS A 465 -29.59 -8.47 12.38
N VAL A 466 -28.62 -9.11 11.75
CA VAL A 466 -28.16 -8.80 10.39
C VAL A 466 -28.68 -9.88 9.46
N GLN A 467 -29.35 -9.47 8.38
CA GLN A 467 -29.85 -10.39 7.36
C GLN A 467 -29.50 -9.85 5.97
N GLY A 468 -29.27 -10.73 5.01
CA GLY A 468 -29.05 -10.37 3.62
C GLY A 468 -29.03 -11.61 2.75
N THR A 469 -28.66 -11.44 1.48
CA THR A 469 -28.55 -12.59 0.56
C THR A 469 -27.47 -13.56 1.06
N TYR A 470 -27.90 -14.73 1.57
CA TYR A 470 -27.07 -15.76 2.20
C TYR A 470 -26.32 -15.32 3.49
N ILE A 471 -26.82 -14.29 4.18
CA ILE A 471 -26.21 -13.76 5.41
C ILE A 471 -27.24 -13.76 6.54
N TYR A 472 -26.84 -14.28 7.70
CA TYR A 472 -27.64 -14.29 8.91
C TYR A 472 -26.74 -14.26 10.15
N GLN A 473 -26.91 -13.25 10.99
CA GLN A 473 -26.22 -13.17 12.28
C GLN A 473 -27.06 -12.41 13.30
N GLU A 474 -26.96 -12.79 14.58
CA GLU A 474 -27.60 -12.10 15.69
C GLU A 474 -26.60 -11.83 16.82
N LYS A 475 -26.82 -10.75 17.56
CA LYS A 475 -26.02 -10.40 18.74
C LYS A 475 -26.87 -9.65 19.77
N GLU A 476 -26.80 -10.10 21.01
CA GLU A 476 -27.40 -9.39 22.14
C GLU A 476 -26.42 -8.35 22.70
N ILE A 477 -26.93 -7.14 22.96
CA ILE A 477 -26.18 -6.02 23.54
C ILE A 477 -26.90 -5.57 24.81
N GLU A 478 -26.15 -5.43 25.90
CA GLU A 478 -26.66 -4.86 27.14
C GLU A 478 -26.51 -3.33 27.13
N ILE A 479 -27.60 -2.64 27.47
CA ILE A 479 -27.76 -1.19 27.49
C ILE A 479 -28.18 -0.78 28.90
N SER A 480 -27.40 0.09 29.52
CA SER A 480 -27.70 0.72 30.79
C SER A 480 -28.37 2.07 30.55
N VAL A 481 -29.66 2.17 30.90
CA VAL A 481 -30.42 3.42 30.88
C VAL A 481 -30.19 4.15 32.20
N LYS A 482 -29.70 5.39 32.13
CA LYS A 482 -29.53 6.30 33.28
C LYS A 482 -30.62 7.36 33.34
#